data_AF-A0AAJ1KGW5-F1
#
_entry.id   AF-A0AAJ1KGW5-F1
#
_cell.length_a   1.000
_cell.length_b   1.000
_cell.length_c   1.000
_cell.angle_alpha   90.00
_cell.angle_beta   90.00
_cell.angle_gamma   90.00
#
_symmetry.space_group_name_H-M   'P 1'
#
loop_
_entity.id
_entity.type
_entity.pdbx_description
1 polymer ?
#
loop_
_entity_poly.entity_id
_entity_poly.type
_entity_poly.pdbx_seq_one_letter_code
_entity_poly.pdbx_strand_id
1 'polypeptide(L)'
;MFEEQSLSGTNEVKNEVKSEVESQNKYYFVYLKQDNGVPDTTFIPEKLNPGFDKTASFNTHIEFDDHGNIIQDEKMIVIYNNKLSENNRKKIKNIAGKQNYAEALKEIQQKIDETKATDFNSDEVVSQ
;
A
#
# COMPACT_ATOMS: atom_id res chain seq x y z
N MET A 1 -20.38 -56.99 30.94
CA MET A 1 -19.37 -56.03 30.45
C MET A 1 -19.29 -56.19 28.95
N PHE A 2 -19.87 -55.25 28.21
CA PHE A 2 -19.59 -54.98 26.80
C PHE A 2 -19.88 -53.48 26.63
N GLU A 3 -18.85 -52.73 26.25
CA GLU A 3 -18.95 -51.33 25.85
C GLU A 3 -19.35 -51.27 24.37
N GLU A 4 -20.35 -50.45 24.04
CA GLU A 4 -20.53 -49.91 22.69
C GLU A 4 -20.91 -48.42 22.77
N GLN A 5 -19.89 -47.61 22.52
CA GLN A 5 -19.85 -46.40 21.70
C GLN A 5 -21.12 -45.55 21.57
N SER A 6 -21.14 -44.40 22.27
CA SER A 6 -21.98 -43.25 21.90
C SER A 6 -21.20 -42.28 21.01
N LEU A 7 -21.69 -42.13 19.79
CA LEU A 7 -21.43 -41.03 18.87
C LEU A 7 -21.84 -39.69 19.51
N SER A 8 -20.91 -38.74 19.58
CA SER A 8 -21.22 -37.32 19.72
C SER A 8 -20.42 -36.58 18.66
N GLY A 9 -21.03 -36.43 17.49
CA GLY A 9 -20.54 -35.56 16.45
C GLY A 9 -20.87 -34.12 16.80
N THR A 10 -19.95 -33.44 17.47
CA THR A 10 -19.91 -31.98 17.49
C THR A 10 -19.10 -31.53 16.29
N ASN A 11 -19.80 -31.16 15.21
CA ASN A 11 -19.25 -30.32 14.17
C ASN A 11 -18.93 -28.95 14.79
N GLU A 12 -17.76 -28.86 15.41
CA GLU A 12 -17.08 -27.59 15.61
C GLU A 12 -16.74 -27.06 14.22
N VAL A 13 -17.63 -26.24 13.69
CA VAL A 13 -17.29 -25.28 12.64
C VAL A 13 -16.15 -24.47 13.22
N LYS A 14 -14.92 -24.83 12.85
CA LYS A 14 -13.75 -23.98 13.02
C LYS A 14 -14.12 -22.66 12.35
N ASN A 15 -14.57 -21.71 13.16
CA ASN A 15 -14.39 -20.31 12.82
C ASN A 15 -12.88 -20.13 12.72
N GLU A 16 -12.36 -20.33 11.51
CA GLU A 16 -11.08 -19.79 11.10
C GLU A 16 -11.21 -18.30 11.33
N VAL A 17 -10.73 -17.88 12.51
CA VAL A 17 -10.36 -16.50 12.76
C VAL A 17 -9.41 -16.18 11.62
N LYS A 18 -9.93 -15.45 10.63
CA LYS A 18 -9.18 -14.87 9.54
C LYS A 18 -7.98 -14.23 10.21
N SER A 19 -6.82 -14.88 10.09
CA SER A 19 -5.56 -14.38 10.63
C SER A 19 -5.52 -12.91 10.26
N GLU A 20 -5.31 -12.05 11.26
CA GLU A 20 -4.82 -10.71 11.00
C GLU A 20 -3.74 -10.89 9.94
N VAL A 21 -3.93 -10.31 8.76
CA VAL A 21 -2.87 -10.24 7.77
C VAL A 21 -1.83 -9.40 8.48
N GLU A 22 -0.87 -10.04 9.16
CA GLU A 22 0.29 -9.35 9.68
C GLU A 22 0.86 -8.63 8.48
N SER A 23 0.67 -7.31 8.45
CA SER A 23 1.10 -6.47 7.35
C SER A 23 2.58 -6.74 7.12
N GLN A 24 2.91 -7.47 6.05
CA GLN A 24 4.29 -7.84 5.71
C GLN A 24 5.16 -6.59 5.52
N ASN A 25 4.51 -5.48 5.16
CA ASN A 25 5.13 -4.18 5.04
C ASN A 25 5.45 -3.60 6.42
N LYS A 26 6.71 -3.22 6.62
CA LYS A 26 7.15 -2.56 7.87
C LYS A 26 6.60 -1.13 7.97
N TYR A 27 6.63 -0.39 6.85
CA TYR A 27 6.31 1.04 6.77
C TYR A 27 5.07 1.29 5.92
N TYR A 28 4.39 2.41 6.17
CA TYR A 28 3.41 2.97 5.26
C TYR A 28 4.09 3.37 3.95
N PHE A 29 3.54 2.93 2.82
CA PHE A 29 4.09 3.24 1.51
C PHE A 29 2.99 3.67 0.56
N VAL A 30 3.38 4.46 -0.43
CA VAL A 30 2.53 4.90 -1.52
C VAL A 30 2.88 4.09 -2.75
N TYR A 31 1.85 3.56 -3.39
CA TYR A 31 1.94 2.93 -4.70
C TYR A 31 1.20 3.80 -5.71
N LEU A 32 1.95 4.45 -6.59
CA LEU A 32 1.44 5.21 -7.72
C LEU A 32 1.18 4.22 -8.86
N LYS A 33 -0.08 3.83 -9.02
CA LYS A 33 -0.51 2.97 -10.11
C LYS A 33 -0.90 3.82 -11.32
N GLN A 34 -0.34 3.51 -12.47
CA GLN A 34 -0.56 4.24 -13.71
C GLN A 34 -1.21 3.32 -14.74
N ASP A 35 -2.24 3.83 -15.42
CA ASP A 35 -2.91 3.12 -16.52
C ASP A 35 -2.65 3.81 -17.88
N ASN A 36 -1.79 4.84 -17.89
CA ASN A 36 -1.52 5.71 -19.04
C ASN A 36 -0.16 5.45 -19.71
N GLY A 37 0.45 4.27 -19.48
CA GLY A 37 1.74 3.89 -20.05
C GLY A 37 2.97 4.42 -19.28
N VAL A 38 2.75 5.18 -18.20
CA VAL A 38 3.81 5.57 -17.25
C VAL A 38 4.14 4.39 -16.33
N PRO A 39 5.41 4.17 -15.93
CA PRO A 39 5.75 3.13 -14.97
C PRO A 39 5.10 3.36 -13.60
N ASP A 40 4.64 2.27 -12.99
CA ASP A 40 4.22 2.31 -11.59
C ASP A 40 5.41 2.67 -10.69
N THR A 41 5.15 3.44 -9.64
CA THR A 41 6.20 3.90 -8.72
C THR A 41 5.80 3.63 -7.27
N THR A 42 6.74 3.16 -6.47
CA THR A 42 6.58 2.95 -5.02
C THR A 42 7.53 3.82 -4.23
N PHE A 43 7.06 4.41 -3.14
CA PHE A 43 7.93 5.14 -2.20
C PHE A 43 7.36 5.13 -0.78
N ILE A 44 8.23 5.36 0.21
CA ILE A 44 7.88 5.46 1.63
C ILE A 44 7.90 6.93 2.03
N PRO A 45 6.77 7.56 2.36
CA PRO A 45 6.75 8.95 2.82
C PRO A 45 7.31 9.05 4.25
N GLU A 46 8.29 9.93 4.47
CA GLU A 46 8.92 10.16 5.76
C GLU A 46 7.90 10.71 6.78
N LYS A 47 7.00 11.58 6.33
CA LYS A 47 6.00 12.20 7.21
C LYS A 47 4.89 11.24 7.66
N LEU A 48 4.75 10.10 6.96
CA LEU A 48 3.90 8.99 7.40
C LEU A 48 4.63 7.98 8.29
N ASN A 49 5.97 8.00 8.28
CA ASN A 49 6.80 7.03 8.99
C ASN A 49 7.89 7.73 9.81
N PRO A 50 7.54 8.31 10.98
CA PRO A 50 8.52 8.92 11.85
C PRO A 50 9.62 7.91 12.22
N GLY A 51 10.89 8.28 12.01
CA GLY A 51 12.03 7.38 12.27
C GLY A 51 12.34 6.39 11.14
N PHE A 52 11.69 6.53 9.97
CA PHE A 52 12.13 5.83 8.77
C PHE A 52 13.53 6.29 8.36
N ASP A 53 14.45 5.34 8.25
CA ASP A 53 15.79 5.56 7.75
C ASP A 53 15.84 5.21 6.25
N LYS A 54 15.96 6.24 5.41
CA LYS A 54 16.09 6.10 3.95
C LYS A 54 17.36 5.39 3.49
N THR A 55 18.34 5.23 4.37
CA THR A 55 19.59 4.50 4.08
C THR A 55 19.49 3.01 4.40
N ALA A 56 18.50 2.62 5.21
CA ALA A 56 18.24 1.23 5.51
C ALA A 56 17.53 0.57 4.31
N SER A 57 17.95 -0.65 3.96
CA SER A 57 17.21 -1.45 2.99
C SER A 57 15.79 -1.70 3.50
N PHE A 58 14.81 -1.46 2.64
CA PHE A 58 13.41 -1.75 2.91
C PHE A 58 12.81 -2.53 1.74
N ASN A 59 11.88 -3.42 2.06
CA ASN A 59 11.09 -4.14 1.07
C ASN A 59 9.65 -3.69 1.19
N THR A 60 9.05 -3.32 0.06
CA THR A 60 7.61 -3.13 -0.08
C THR A 60 7.04 -4.33 -0.82
N HIS A 61 6.11 -5.03 -0.19
CA HIS A 61 5.40 -6.16 -0.78
C HIS A 61 4.03 -5.69 -1.26
N ILE A 62 3.71 -6.00 -2.52
CA ILE A 62 2.43 -5.70 -3.14
C ILE A 62 1.86 -7.00 -3.69
N GLU A 63 0.65 -7.33 -3.26
CA GLU A 63 -0.06 -8.52 -3.72
C GLU A 63 -1.15 -8.15 -4.72
N PHE A 64 -1.37 -9.05 -5.67
CA PHE A 64 -2.38 -8.93 -6.70
C PHE A 64 -3.21 -10.21 -6.73
N ASP A 65 -4.51 -10.08 -6.98
CA ASP A 65 -5.37 -11.22 -7.24
C ASP A 65 -5.14 -11.77 -8.67
N ASP A 66 -5.78 -12.89 -8.99
CA ASP A 66 -5.69 -13.54 -10.30
C ASP A 66 -6.22 -12.67 -11.47
N HIS A 67 -6.91 -11.58 -11.15
CA HIS A 67 -7.43 -10.61 -12.10
C HIS A 67 -6.54 -9.36 -12.23
N GLY A 68 -5.41 -9.32 -11.53
CA GLY A 68 -4.49 -8.18 -11.52
C GLY A 68 -4.97 -7.00 -10.68
N ASN A 69 -6.00 -7.17 -9.85
CA ASN A 69 -6.40 -6.16 -8.89
C ASN A 69 -5.48 -6.23 -7.67
N ILE A 70 -5.14 -5.06 -7.13
CA ILE A 70 -4.33 -4.95 -5.92
C ILE A 70 -5.11 -5.53 -4.74
N ILE A 71 -4.49 -6.46 -4.02
CA ILE A 71 -4.95 -6.89 -2.70
C ILE A 71 -4.50 -5.84 -1.70
N GLN A 72 -5.47 -5.15 -1.09
CA GLN A 72 -5.19 -3.95 -0.32
C GLN A 72 -4.55 -4.26 1.04
N ASP A 73 -3.30 -3.83 1.21
CA ASP A 73 -2.58 -3.85 2.47
C ASP A 73 -2.92 -2.61 3.34
N GLU A 74 -2.93 -2.78 4.67
CA GLU A 74 -3.27 -1.70 5.61
C GLU A 74 -2.33 -0.50 5.47
N LYS A 75 -1.04 -0.75 5.28
CA LYS A 75 0.02 0.25 5.17
C LYS A 75 0.20 0.77 3.74
N MET A 76 -0.48 0.20 2.77
CA MET A 76 -0.46 0.63 1.38
C MET A 76 -1.45 1.76 1.08
N ILE A 77 -0.98 2.82 0.41
CA ILE A 77 -1.81 3.90 -0.13
C ILE A 77 -1.73 3.86 -1.66
N VAL A 78 -2.78 3.35 -2.30
CA VAL A 78 -2.87 3.30 -3.77
C VAL A 78 -3.34 4.63 -4.33
N ILE A 79 -2.58 5.24 -5.23
CA ILE A 79 -2.96 6.46 -5.94
C ILE A 79 -2.96 6.15 -7.42
N TYR A 80 -4.11 6.31 -8.07
CA TYR A 80 -4.27 6.05 -9.49
C TYR A 80 -3.97 7.29 -10.32
N ASN A 81 -3.22 7.11 -11.39
CA ASN A 81 -2.99 8.12 -12.43
C ASN A 81 -2.55 9.47 -11.85
N ASN A 82 -1.67 9.43 -10.83
CA ASN A 82 -1.13 10.60 -10.17
C ASN A 82 -2.17 11.58 -9.58
N LYS A 83 -3.35 11.07 -9.20
CA LYS A 83 -4.47 11.86 -8.67
C LYS A 83 -4.85 11.40 -7.26
N LEU A 84 -4.60 12.26 -6.27
CA LEU A 84 -5.02 12.05 -4.88
C LEU A 84 -6.54 12.12 -4.74
N SER A 85 -7.16 10.96 -4.49
CA SER A 85 -8.59 10.87 -4.17
C SER A 85 -8.92 11.36 -2.77
N GLU A 86 -10.20 11.61 -2.48
CA GLU A 86 -10.65 11.91 -1.12
C GLU A 86 -10.34 10.77 -0.15
N ASN A 87 -10.45 9.51 -0.60
CA ASN A 87 -10.14 8.35 0.24
C ASN A 87 -8.65 8.33 0.61
N ASN A 88 -7.76 8.65 -0.34
CA ASN A 88 -6.33 8.79 -0.05
C ASN A 88 -6.10 9.87 1.01
N ARG A 89 -6.72 11.04 0.86
CA ARG A 89 -6.58 12.15 1.81
C ARG A 89 -7.07 11.77 3.21
N LYS A 90 -8.20 11.07 3.31
CA LYS A 90 -8.72 10.54 4.58
C LYS A 90 -7.75 9.54 5.21
N LYS A 91 -7.24 8.57 4.43
CA LYS A 91 -6.27 7.57 4.91
C LYS A 91 -4.97 8.23 5.40
N ILE A 92 -4.40 9.15 4.62
CA ILE A 92 -3.19 9.93 4.98
C ILE A 92 -3.44 10.71 6.28
N LYS A 93 -4.60 11.35 6.43
CA LYS A 93 -4.96 12.09 7.66
C LYS A 93 -5.06 11.18 8.89
N ASN A 94 -5.61 9.99 8.73
CA ASN A 94 -5.74 9.02 9.81
C ASN A 94 -4.38 8.50 10.27
N ILE A 95 -3.46 8.27 9.33
CA ILE A 95 -2.10 7.78 9.62
C ILE A 95 -1.23 8.89 10.23
N ALA A 96 -1.15 10.05 9.57
CA ALA A 96 -0.27 11.16 9.97
C ALA A 96 -0.76 11.90 11.22
N GLY A 97 -2.06 11.80 11.52
CA GLY A 97 -2.73 12.66 12.48
C GLY A 97 -2.80 14.12 12.02
N LYS A 98 -3.47 14.96 12.81
CA LYS A 98 -3.69 16.39 12.46
C LYS A 98 -2.38 17.18 12.33
N GLN A 99 -1.35 16.80 13.09
CA GLN A 99 -0.08 17.53 13.17
C GLN A 99 0.72 17.37 11.87
N ASN A 100 0.85 16.15 11.34
CA ASN A 100 1.70 15.89 10.18
C ASN A 100 0.93 15.78 8.86
N TYR A 101 -0.41 15.84 8.88
CA TYR A 101 -1.24 15.67 7.69
C TYR A 101 -0.87 16.60 6.53
N ALA A 102 -0.69 17.90 6.81
CA ALA A 102 -0.37 18.87 5.76
C ALA A 102 1.01 18.62 5.13
N GLU A 103 2.00 18.27 5.95
CA GLU A 103 3.35 17.96 5.48
C GLU A 103 3.38 16.64 4.70
N ALA A 104 2.68 15.61 5.19
CA ALA A 104 2.57 14.32 4.50
C ALA A 104 1.87 14.46 3.14
N LEU A 105 0.80 15.25 3.05
CA LEU A 105 0.18 15.54 1.76
C LEU A 105 1.12 16.27 0.82
N LYS A 106 1.88 17.26 1.33
CA LYS A 106 2.83 18.03 0.51
C LYS A 106 3.94 17.14 -0.03
N GLU A 107 4.51 16.27 0.81
CA GLU A 107 5.54 15.31 0.42
C GLU A 107 5.05 14.36 -0.69
N ILE A 108 3.87 13.75 -0.48
CA ILE A 108 3.29 12.83 -1.46
C ILE A 108 2.96 13.56 -2.76
N GLN A 109 2.43 14.79 -2.70
CA GLN A 109 2.16 15.60 -3.88
C GLN A 109 3.44 15.96 -4.64
N GLN A 110 4.51 16.32 -3.94
CA GLN A 110 5.80 16.59 -4.56
C GLN A 110 6.33 15.36 -5.30
N LYS A 111 6.26 14.17 -4.69
CA LYS A 111 6.67 12.92 -5.33
C LYS A 111 5.84 12.60 -6.57
N ILE A 112 4.53 12.82 -6.51
CA ILE A 112 3.64 12.68 -7.66
C ILE A 112 4.07 13.61 -8.82
N ASP A 113 4.41 14.86 -8.52
CA ASP A 113 4.78 15.84 -9.54
C ASP A 113 6.19 15.58 -10.11
N GLU A 114 7.12 15.07 -9.29
CA GLU A 114 8.43 14.57 -9.74
C GLU A 114 8.28 13.40 -10.74
N THR A 115 7.39 12.43 -10.45
CA THR A 115 7.12 11.32 -11.37
C THR A 115 6.58 11.83 -12.71
N LYS A 116 5.59 12.72 -12.70
CA LYS A 116 5.06 13.32 -13.94
C LYS A 116 6.13 14.06 -14.75
N ALA A 117 7.00 14.83 -14.09
CA ALA A 117 8.02 15.62 -14.78
C ALA A 117 9.08 14.75 -15.47
N THR A 118 9.34 13.56 -14.92
CA THR A 118 10.27 12.59 -15.52
C THR A 118 9.70 12.03 -16.83
N ASP A 119 8.37 11.84 -16.90
CA ASP A 119 7.71 11.33 -18.10
C ASP A 119 7.85 12.28 -19.30
N PHE A 120 7.82 13.60 -19.08
CA PHE A 120 7.92 14.61 -20.15
C PHE A 120 9.34 14.84 -20.69
N ASN A 121 10.39 14.44 -19.96
CA ASN A 121 11.78 14.62 -20.41
C ASN A 121 12.32 13.43 -21.23
N SER A 122 11.52 12.37 -21.40
CA SER A 122 11.89 11.18 -22.18
C SER A 122 11.95 11.43 -23.69
N ASP A 123 11.30 12.48 -24.19
CA ASP A 123 11.13 12.76 -25.62
C ASP A 123 12.20 13.72 -26.21
N GLU A 124 13.08 14.31 -25.39
CA GLU A 124 14.05 15.32 -25.85
C GLU A 124 15.50 14.80 -25.95
N VAL A 125 15.69 13.49 -26.17
CA VAL A 125 17.03 12.90 -26.34
C VAL A 125 17.15 11.96 -27.55
N VAL A 126 16.57 12.30 -28.70
CA VAL A 126 17.05 11.76 -29.99
C VAL A 126 16.93 12.80 -31.10
N SER A 127 18.02 13.54 -31.33
CA SER A 127 18.43 13.97 -32.67
C SER A 127 19.91 14.36 -32.59
N GLN A 128 20.78 13.38 -32.88
CA GLN A 128 22.16 13.62 -33.32
C GLN A 128 22.17 13.78 -34.84
#